data_AF-A0A1I3Z0B8-F1
#
_entry.id   AF-A0A1I3Z0B8-F1
#
_cell.length_a   1.000
_cell.length_b   1.000
_cell.length_c   1.000
_cell.angle_alpha   90.00
_cell.angle_beta   90.00
_cell.angle_gamma   90.00
#
_symmetry.space_group_name_H-M   'P 1'
#
loop_
_entity.id
_entity.type
_entity.pdbx_description
1 polymer ?
#
loop_
_entity_poly.entity_id
_entity_poly.type
_entity_poly.pdbx_seq_one_letter_code
_entity_poly.pdbx_strand_id
1 'polypeptide(L)'
;MGSQEPPAEADQTVQAFNDMSRKLAGLTAAIDGFAARQQELHARDYGPDLEKIRDGYDKVCGAINILAKRPAMTLTPQDVAKQIEAAGTQGRADDHRAWTGASHALAGTLQELKGMVASAHSAETQQLWIAGAAALALLVGFASGAAVPTVIAQLAPESWHRPEERAAAILRRTPWDAGVRLMQIANPQQVRTVADAAQLAKDNADVLTECRKRAEQLSAPVKCSIKIHQAKID
;
A
#
# COMPACT_ATOMS: atom_id res chain seq x y z
N MET A 1 -31.97 -43.58 143.36
CA MET A 1 -31.76 -43.51 141.90
C MET A 1 -32.59 -42.35 141.38
N GLY A 2 -32.05 -41.39 140.63
CA GLY A 2 -31.19 -41.56 139.48
C GLY A 2 -32.05 -41.28 138.24
N SER A 3 -31.78 -40.14 137.62
CA SER A 3 -32.41 -39.42 136.51
C SER A 3 -32.82 -40.26 135.28
N GLN A 4 -33.82 -39.79 134.52
CA GLN A 4 -33.69 -39.24 133.14
C GLN A 4 -34.97 -39.48 132.27
N GLU A 5 -35.61 -38.38 131.84
CA GLU A 5 -36.53 -38.22 130.69
C GLU A 5 -35.69 -38.13 129.37
N PRO A 6 -36.22 -37.98 128.14
CA PRO A 6 -37.19 -38.72 127.29
C PRO A 6 -36.58 -38.84 125.85
N PRO A 7 -37.08 -38.32 124.70
CA PRO A 7 -38.42 -38.13 124.08
C PRO A 7 -38.45 -38.44 122.54
N ALA A 8 -39.60 -38.33 121.84
CA ALA A 8 -39.58 -38.10 120.37
C ALA A 8 -40.83 -37.43 119.75
N GLU A 9 -42.07 -37.80 120.10
CA GLU A 9 -43.21 -37.50 119.21
C GLU A 9 -43.91 -36.14 119.42
N ALA A 10 -43.97 -35.61 120.65
CA ALA A 10 -44.70 -34.37 120.93
C ALA A 10 -44.01 -33.10 120.38
N ASP A 11 -42.68 -33.11 120.30
CA ASP A 11 -41.90 -31.95 119.81
C ASP A 11 -41.90 -31.87 118.28
N GLN A 12 -41.89 -33.03 117.58
CA GLN A 12 -41.92 -33.10 116.11
C GLN A 12 -43.23 -32.60 115.50
N THR A 13 -44.37 -32.85 116.14
CA THR A 13 -45.69 -32.42 115.64
C THR A 13 -45.87 -30.90 115.75
N VAL A 14 -45.43 -30.29 116.85
CA VAL A 14 -45.41 -28.84 117.02
C VAL A 14 -44.45 -28.18 116.01
N GLN A 15 -43.31 -28.80 115.76
CA GLN A 15 -42.33 -28.28 114.78
C GLN A 15 -42.86 -28.35 113.34
N ALA A 16 -43.57 -29.42 112.97
CA ALA A 16 -44.20 -29.56 111.65
C ALA A 16 -45.31 -28.53 111.41
N PHE A 17 -46.13 -28.24 112.43
CA PHE A 17 -47.18 -27.23 112.32
C PHE A 17 -46.58 -25.83 112.13
N ASN A 18 -45.54 -25.49 112.89
CA ASN A 18 -44.81 -24.23 112.73
C ASN A 18 -44.17 -24.08 111.34
N ASP A 19 -43.65 -25.16 110.77
CA ASP A 19 -43.07 -25.13 109.42
C ASP A 19 -44.15 -24.95 108.34
N MET A 20 -45.32 -25.59 108.50
CA MET A 20 -46.47 -25.39 107.60
C MET A 20 -47.04 -23.97 107.72
N SER A 21 -47.15 -23.42 108.94
CA SER A 21 -47.56 -22.02 109.15
C SER A 21 -46.59 -21.03 108.50
N ARG A 22 -45.28 -21.30 108.56
CA ARG A 22 -44.27 -20.46 107.89
C ARG A 22 -44.38 -20.53 106.37
N LYS A 23 -44.65 -21.71 105.80
CA LYS A 23 -44.88 -21.88 104.36
C LYS A 23 -46.16 -21.20 103.89
N LEU A 24 -47.26 -21.31 104.65
CA LEU A 24 -48.51 -20.60 104.37
C LEU A 24 -48.32 -19.09 104.43
N ALA A 25 -47.59 -18.57 105.41
CA ALA A 25 -47.27 -17.15 105.49
C ALA A 25 -46.47 -16.67 104.27
N GLY A 26 -45.52 -17.48 103.78
CA GLY A 26 -44.75 -17.17 102.56
C GLY A 26 -45.62 -17.17 101.29
N LEU A 27 -46.57 -18.11 101.18
CA LEU A 27 -47.48 -18.20 100.04
C LEU A 27 -48.49 -17.05 100.03
N THR A 28 -49.03 -16.68 101.19
CA THR A 28 -49.89 -15.50 101.35
C THR A 28 -49.14 -14.23 100.98
N ALA A 29 -47.90 -14.04 101.45
CA ALA A 29 -47.09 -12.88 101.09
C ALA A 29 -46.77 -12.80 99.58
N ALA A 30 -46.55 -13.95 98.92
CA ALA A 30 -46.34 -13.99 97.48
C ALA A 30 -47.61 -13.67 96.68
N ILE A 31 -48.77 -14.14 97.15
CA ILE A 31 -50.07 -13.84 96.54
C ILE A 31 -50.40 -12.36 96.73
N ASP A 32 -50.18 -11.80 97.92
CA ASP A 32 -50.38 -10.37 98.17
C ASP A 32 -49.43 -9.51 97.32
N GLY A 33 -48.17 -9.94 97.18
CA GLY A 33 -47.20 -9.28 96.28
C GLY A 33 -47.58 -9.36 94.80
N PHE A 34 -48.16 -10.48 94.34
CA PHE A 34 -48.68 -10.62 92.98
C PHE A 34 -49.94 -9.79 92.77
N ALA A 35 -50.86 -9.79 93.73
CA ALA A 35 -52.08 -8.99 93.70
C ALA A 35 -51.76 -7.48 93.64
N ALA A 36 -50.76 -7.02 94.41
CA ALA A 36 -50.29 -5.64 94.36
C ALA A 36 -49.72 -5.26 92.96
N ARG A 37 -48.90 -6.13 92.36
CA ARG A 37 -48.41 -5.92 90.98
C ARG A 37 -49.52 -5.97 89.94
N GLN A 38 -50.51 -6.83 90.12
CA GLN A 38 -51.62 -6.95 89.19
C GLN A 38 -52.53 -5.71 89.26
N GLN A 39 -52.75 -5.15 90.46
CA GLN A 39 -53.43 -3.86 90.60
C GLN A 39 -52.66 -2.73 89.91
N GLU A 40 -51.32 -2.72 89.99
CA GLU A 40 -50.48 -1.75 89.28
C GLU A 40 -50.54 -1.89 87.75
N LEU A 41 -50.58 -3.12 87.23
CA LEU A 41 -50.75 -3.39 85.80
C LEU A 41 -52.15 -3.00 85.27
N HIS A 42 -53.20 -3.34 86.03
CA HIS A 42 -54.58 -3.04 85.64
C HIS A 42 -54.94 -1.56 85.83
N ALA A 43 -54.23 -0.82 86.67
CA ALA A 43 -54.41 0.62 86.84
C ALA A 43 -53.73 1.47 85.76
N ARG A 44 -52.89 0.87 84.89
CA ARG A 44 -52.18 1.60 83.84
C ARG A 44 -53.04 1.69 82.58
N ASP A 45 -53.38 2.90 82.18
CA ASP A 45 -54.10 3.14 80.93
C ASP A 45 -53.15 3.03 79.72
N TYR A 46 -53.33 1.98 78.92
CA TYR A 46 -52.58 1.72 77.68
C TYR A 46 -53.25 2.34 76.44
N GLY A 47 -54.43 2.95 76.57
CA GLY A 47 -55.12 3.66 75.50
C GLY A 47 -54.21 4.65 74.75
N PRO A 48 -53.46 5.53 75.45
CA PRO A 48 -52.55 6.49 74.80
C PRO A 48 -51.42 5.84 73.99
N ASP A 49 -50.94 4.67 74.40
CA ASP A 49 -49.85 3.98 73.69
C ASP A 49 -50.37 3.17 72.50
N LEU A 50 -51.55 2.56 72.61
CA LEU A 50 -52.23 1.93 71.48
C LEU A 50 -52.63 2.95 70.41
N GLU A 51 -53.03 4.15 70.83
CA GLU A 51 -53.32 5.25 69.93
C GLU A 51 -52.08 5.71 69.16
N LYS A 52 -50.91 5.82 69.81
CA LYS A 52 -49.64 6.10 69.12
C LYS A 52 -49.28 5.02 68.09
N ILE A 53 -49.54 3.75 68.41
CA ILE A 53 -49.29 2.63 67.48
C ILE A 53 -50.21 2.73 66.26
N ARG A 54 -51.50 3.01 66.47
CA ARG A 54 -52.47 3.24 65.39
C ARG A 54 -52.03 4.41 64.50
N ASP A 55 -51.69 5.54 65.09
CA ASP A 55 -51.23 6.72 64.37
C ASP A 55 -49.93 6.46 63.59
N GLY A 56 -49.03 5.64 64.14
CA GLY A 56 -47.82 5.18 63.45
C GLY A 56 -48.15 4.31 62.23
N TYR A 57 -49.09 3.38 62.38
CA TYR A 57 -49.55 2.52 61.30
C TYR A 57 -50.20 3.32 60.16
N ASP A 58 -51.07 4.28 60.49
CA ASP A 58 -51.73 5.14 59.50
C ASP A 58 -50.72 6.00 58.73
N LYS A 59 -49.68 6.51 59.41
CA LYS A 59 -48.57 7.23 58.75
C LYS A 59 -47.80 6.33 57.78
N VAL A 60 -47.54 5.08 58.14
CA VAL A 60 -46.86 4.11 57.26
C VAL A 60 -47.73 3.77 56.06
N CYS A 61 -49.02 3.48 56.27
CA CYS A 61 -49.97 3.25 55.17
C CYS A 61 -50.07 4.47 54.24
N GLY A 62 -50.11 5.68 54.80
CA GLY A 62 -50.08 6.92 54.04
C GLY A 62 -48.80 7.07 53.21
N ALA A 63 -47.63 6.82 53.81
CA ALA A 63 -46.34 6.89 53.13
C ALA A 63 -46.22 5.86 51.99
N ILE A 64 -46.69 4.63 52.20
CA ILE A 64 -46.72 3.58 51.18
C ILE A 64 -47.65 3.96 50.03
N ASN A 65 -48.84 4.50 50.33
CA ASN A 65 -49.79 4.94 49.29
C ASN A 65 -49.23 6.11 48.46
N ILE A 66 -48.55 7.07 49.11
CA ILE A 66 -47.85 8.16 48.42
C ILE A 66 -46.73 7.60 47.55
N LEU A 67 -45.93 6.66 48.06
CA LEU A 67 -44.83 6.04 47.33
C LEU A 67 -45.34 5.22 46.13
N ALA A 68 -46.43 4.48 46.29
CA ALA A 68 -47.09 3.72 45.23
C ALA A 68 -47.65 4.62 44.11
N LYS A 69 -48.08 5.84 44.45
CA LYS A 69 -48.54 6.84 43.48
C LYS A 69 -47.40 7.62 42.80
N ARG A 70 -46.13 7.42 43.19
CA ARG A 70 -45.02 8.13 42.54
C ARG A 70 -44.71 7.50 41.17
N PRO A 71 -44.44 8.33 40.15
CA PRO A 71 -44.09 7.87 38.80
C PRO A 71 -42.76 7.10 38.73
N ALA A 72 -41.98 7.07 39.81
CA ALA A 72 -40.80 6.22 39.92
C ALA A 72 -41.13 4.71 39.98
N MET A 73 -42.34 4.32 40.45
CA MET A 73 -42.78 2.92 40.47
C MET A 73 -43.25 2.41 39.09
N THR A 74 -43.60 3.31 38.18
CA THR A 74 -43.98 2.97 36.79
C THR A 74 -42.77 2.82 35.86
N LEU A 75 -41.61 3.33 36.26
CA LEU A 75 -40.35 3.10 35.55
C LEU A 75 -39.72 1.80 36.08
N THR A 76 -40.17 0.67 35.51
CA THR A 76 -39.55 -0.61 35.85
C THR A 76 -38.12 -0.64 35.30
N PRO A 77 -37.17 -1.33 35.97
CA PRO A 77 -35.82 -1.53 35.44
C PRO A 77 -35.83 -2.17 34.03
N GLN A 78 -36.87 -2.94 33.73
CA GLN A 78 -37.07 -3.60 32.43
C GLN A 78 -37.42 -2.57 31.34
N ASP A 79 -38.25 -1.57 31.65
CA ASP A 79 -38.61 -0.50 30.69
C ASP A 79 -37.43 0.44 30.44
N VAL A 80 -36.62 0.72 31.46
CA VAL A 80 -35.38 1.48 31.31
C VAL A 80 -34.37 0.70 30.47
N ALA A 81 -34.19 -0.60 30.72
CA ALA A 81 -33.30 -1.46 29.93
C ALA A 81 -33.73 -1.52 28.46
N LYS A 82 -35.03 -1.67 28.18
CA LYS A 82 -35.58 -1.64 26.81
C LYS A 82 -35.33 -0.30 26.12
N GLN A 83 -35.51 0.81 26.82
CA GLN A 83 -35.23 2.14 26.26
C GLN A 83 -33.73 2.35 25.98
N ILE A 84 -32.85 1.84 26.85
CA ILE A 84 -31.40 1.89 26.63
C ILE A 84 -31.01 1.01 25.42
N GLU A 85 -31.59 -0.18 25.29
CA GLU A 85 -31.34 -1.06 24.14
C GLU A 85 -31.86 -0.45 22.83
N ALA A 86 -33.05 0.14 22.84
CA ALA A 86 -33.61 0.83 21.69
C ALA A 86 -32.77 2.05 21.29
N ALA A 87 -32.39 2.90 22.26
CA ALA A 87 -31.52 4.04 22.02
C ALA A 87 -30.12 3.60 21.55
N GLY A 88 -29.58 2.52 22.12
CA GLY A 88 -28.27 1.97 21.76
C GLY A 88 -28.26 1.33 20.37
N THR A 89 -29.33 0.63 19.98
CA THR A 89 -29.46 0.06 18.63
C THR A 89 -29.64 1.14 17.58
N GLN A 90 -30.45 2.18 17.86
CA GLN A 90 -30.64 3.32 16.97
C GLN A 90 -29.36 4.13 16.81
N GLY A 91 -28.67 4.45 17.91
CA GLY A 91 -27.38 5.15 17.88
C GLY A 91 -26.31 4.37 17.12
N ARG A 92 -26.19 3.05 17.36
CA ARG A 92 -25.24 2.20 16.61
C ARG A 92 -25.59 2.08 15.13
N ALA A 93 -26.87 2.12 14.76
CA ALA A 93 -27.29 2.05 13.36
C ALA A 93 -26.86 3.30 12.57
N ASP A 94 -26.97 4.49 13.17
CA ASP A 94 -26.52 5.73 12.54
C ASP A 94 -24.99 5.79 12.45
N ASP A 95 -24.28 5.34 13.49
CA ASP A 95 -22.82 5.19 13.46
C ASP A 95 -22.36 4.20 12.39
N HIS A 96 -23.05 3.05 12.24
CA HIS A 96 -22.75 2.07 11.19
C HIS A 96 -22.95 2.67 9.79
N ARG A 97 -24.00 3.48 9.59
CA ARG A 97 -24.25 4.15 8.30
C ARG A 97 -23.16 5.19 8.00
N ALA A 98 -22.77 5.99 9.00
CA ALA A 98 -21.69 6.96 8.85
C ALA A 98 -20.35 6.27 8.55
N TRP A 99 -20.02 5.20 9.28
CA TRP A 99 -18.81 4.42 9.09
C TRP A 99 -18.74 3.74 7.72
N THR A 100 -19.84 3.10 7.29
CA THR A 100 -19.92 2.47 5.96
C THR A 100 -19.82 3.51 4.84
N GLY A 101 -20.48 4.66 4.98
CA GLY A 101 -20.35 5.78 4.06
C GLY A 101 -18.90 6.29 3.96
N ALA A 102 -18.25 6.51 5.09
CA ALA A 102 -16.85 6.93 5.15
C ALA A 102 -15.90 5.88 4.57
N SER A 103 -16.13 4.60 4.86
CA SER A 103 -15.35 3.48 4.32
C SER A 103 -15.49 3.38 2.80
N HIS A 104 -16.70 3.55 2.27
CA HIS A 104 -16.94 3.58 0.82
C HIS A 104 -16.28 4.79 0.16
N ALA A 105 -16.38 5.98 0.76
CA ALA A 105 -15.72 7.18 0.25
C ALA A 105 -14.18 7.02 0.25
N LEU A 106 -13.62 6.42 1.30
CA LEU A 106 -12.19 6.12 1.38
C LEU A 106 -11.78 5.07 0.34
N ALA A 107 -12.57 4.01 0.17
CA ALA A 107 -12.30 2.99 -0.85
C ALA A 107 -12.34 3.59 -2.27
N GLY A 108 -13.31 4.48 -2.54
CA GLY A 108 -13.40 5.22 -3.80
C GLY A 108 -12.17 6.09 -4.06
N THR A 109 -11.78 6.91 -3.09
CA THR A 109 -10.60 7.77 -3.21
C THR A 109 -9.30 6.98 -3.34
N LEU A 110 -9.15 5.87 -2.63
CA LEU A 110 -8.00 4.97 -2.79
C LEU A 110 -7.95 4.31 -4.17
N GLN A 111 -9.10 3.96 -4.74
CA GLN A 111 -9.17 3.41 -6.10
C GLN A 111 -8.76 4.44 -7.15
N GLU A 112 -9.24 5.69 -7.02
CA GLU A 112 -8.84 6.80 -7.88
C GLU A 112 -7.36 7.15 -7.74
N LEU A 113 -6.85 7.22 -6.50
CA LEU A 113 -5.42 7.45 -6.24
C LEU A 113 -4.57 6.32 -6.79
N LYS A 114 -4.96 5.05 -6.63
CA LYS A 114 -4.26 3.92 -7.26
C LYS A 114 -4.29 4.03 -8.79
N GLY A 115 -5.42 4.45 -9.37
CA GLY A 115 -5.54 4.73 -10.80
C GLY A 115 -4.59 5.84 -11.27
N MET A 116 -4.54 6.96 -10.56
CA MET A 116 -3.66 8.09 -10.87
C MET A 116 -2.19 7.75 -10.66
N VAL A 117 -1.83 7.05 -9.58
CA VAL A 117 -0.44 6.64 -9.30
C VAL A 117 0.02 5.57 -10.29
N ALA A 118 -0.80 4.58 -10.61
CA ALA A 118 -0.49 3.59 -11.65
C ALA A 118 -0.35 4.27 -13.02
N SER A 119 -1.22 5.23 -13.34
CA SER A 119 -1.17 6.00 -14.58
C SER A 119 0.09 6.87 -14.65
N ALA A 120 0.41 7.62 -13.59
CA ALA A 120 1.60 8.47 -13.52
C ALA A 120 2.90 7.66 -13.61
N HIS A 121 2.98 6.54 -12.88
CA HIS A 121 4.15 5.66 -12.93
C HIS A 121 4.28 4.97 -14.30
N SER A 122 3.16 4.65 -14.96
CA SER A 122 3.19 4.08 -16.31
C SER A 122 3.65 5.09 -17.35
N ALA A 123 3.23 6.36 -17.24
CA ALA A 123 3.51 7.39 -18.23
C ALA A 123 5.00 7.74 -18.30
N GLU A 124 5.66 7.95 -17.17
CA GLU A 124 7.10 8.29 -17.14
C GLU A 124 7.97 7.13 -17.64
N THR A 125 7.66 5.91 -17.17
CA THR A 125 8.41 4.71 -17.57
C THR A 125 8.22 4.43 -19.07
N GLN A 126 6.99 4.57 -19.58
CA GLN A 126 6.67 4.34 -20.98
C GLN A 126 7.31 5.41 -21.89
N GLN A 127 7.37 6.67 -21.46
CA GLN A 127 8.08 7.72 -22.20
C GLN A 127 9.58 7.45 -22.29
N LEU A 128 10.21 7.01 -21.20
CA LEU A 128 11.64 6.66 -21.21
C LEU A 128 11.92 5.46 -22.13
N TRP A 129 11.07 4.43 -22.12
CA TRP A 129 11.20 3.30 -23.05
C TRP A 129 10.99 3.70 -24.51
N ILE A 130 10.00 4.53 -24.81
CA ILE A 130 9.75 5.03 -26.17
C ILE A 130 10.90 5.92 -26.63
N ALA A 131 11.37 6.84 -25.78
CA ALA A 131 12.52 7.70 -26.09
C ALA A 131 13.80 6.88 -26.29
N GLY A 132 14.04 5.88 -25.44
CA GLY A 132 15.16 4.95 -25.57
C GLY A 132 15.09 4.13 -26.86
N ALA A 133 13.92 3.58 -27.19
CA ALA A 133 13.69 2.83 -28.42
C ALA A 133 13.85 3.72 -29.67
N ALA A 134 13.35 4.95 -29.63
CA ALA A 134 13.50 5.91 -30.71
C ALA A 134 14.98 6.30 -30.91
N ALA A 135 15.71 6.57 -29.82
CA ALA A 135 17.14 6.86 -29.88
C ALA A 135 17.93 5.68 -30.45
N LEU A 136 17.64 4.45 -30.00
CA LEU A 136 18.26 3.23 -30.53
C LEU A 136 17.97 3.06 -32.03
N ALA A 137 16.71 3.21 -32.44
CA ALA A 137 16.31 3.10 -33.84
C ALA A 137 17.02 4.13 -34.72
N LEU A 138 17.20 5.36 -34.21
CA LEU A 138 17.92 6.42 -34.91
C LEU A 138 19.41 6.11 -35.05
N LEU A 139 20.05 5.60 -33.99
CA LEU A 139 21.45 5.15 -34.04
C LEU A 139 21.65 3.99 -35.02
N VAL A 140 20.77 2.97 -34.96
CA VAL A 140 20.83 1.82 -35.88
C VAL A 140 20.54 2.24 -37.32
N GLY A 141 19.57 3.13 -37.55
CA GLY A 141 19.26 3.69 -38.85
C GLY A 141 20.42 4.50 -39.44
N PHE A 142 21.08 5.33 -38.63
CA PHE A 142 22.26 6.08 -39.05
C PHE A 142 23.45 5.16 -39.38
N ALA A 143 23.75 4.21 -38.50
CA ALA A 143 24.86 3.27 -38.69
C ALA A 143 24.65 2.40 -39.94
N SER A 144 23.43 1.87 -40.13
CA SER A 144 23.07 1.11 -41.33
C SER A 144 23.09 1.99 -42.59
N GLY A 145 22.62 3.23 -42.54
CA GLY A 145 22.66 4.16 -43.66
C GLY A 145 24.09 4.48 -44.14
N ALA A 146 25.09 4.45 -43.25
CA ALA A 146 26.49 4.65 -43.61
C ALA A 146 27.18 3.35 -44.09
N ALA A 147 26.85 2.21 -43.48
CA ALA A 147 27.46 0.92 -43.78
C ALA A 147 26.87 0.24 -45.02
N VAL A 148 25.58 0.38 -45.27
CA VAL A 148 24.91 -0.29 -46.39
C VAL A 148 25.43 0.17 -47.76
N PRO A 149 25.62 1.48 -48.04
CA PRO A 149 26.13 1.93 -49.33
C PRO A 149 27.59 1.52 -49.59
N THR A 150 28.39 1.32 -48.54
CA THR A 150 29.78 0.90 -48.65
C THR A 150 29.89 -0.60 -48.89
N VAL A 151 29.09 -1.41 -48.20
CA VAL A 151 29.02 -2.86 -48.45
C VAL A 151 28.43 -3.16 -49.83
N ILE A 152 27.38 -2.45 -50.24
CA ILE A 152 26.82 -2.60 -51.60
C ILE A 152 27.85 -2.22 -52.67
N ALA A 153 28.69 -1.21 -52.43
CA ALA A 153 29.74 -0.84 -53.37
C ALA A 153 30.85 -1.91 -53.48
N GLN A 154 31.12 -2.67 -52.42
CA GLN A 154 32.10 -3.76 -52.42
C GLN A 154 31.57 -5.06 -53.04
N LEU A 155 30.26 -5.28 -52.98
CA LEU A 155 29.60 -6.46 -53.54
C LEU A 155 29.05 -6.22 -54.96
N ALA A 156 29.12 -4.98 -55.46
CA ALA A 156 28.67 -4.66 -56.80
C ALA A 156 29.61 -5.30 -57.84
N PRO A 157 29.07 -5.95 -58.88
CA PRO A 157 29.89 -6.54 -59.94
C PRO A 157 30.68 -5.46 -60.69
N GLU A 158 31.92 -5.79 -61.09
CA GLU A 158 32.89 -4.91 -61.77
C GLU A 158 32.30 -4.20 -63.01
N SER A 159 31.31 -4.82 -63.67
CA SER A 159 30.66 -4.31 -64.88
C SER A 159 29.82 -3.05 -64.66
N TRP A 160 29.55 -2.64 -63.41
CA TRP A 160 28.67 -1.51 -63.12
C TRP A 160 29.41 -0.16 -63.09
N HIS A 161 30.76 -0.11 -63.04
CA HIS A 161 31.56 1.14 -63.02
C HIS A 161 31.11 2.23 -62.02
N ARG A 162 30.32 1.85 -60.99
CA ARG A 162 29.75 2.74 -59.97
C ARG A 162 30.81 3.45 -59.12
N PRO A 163 31.93 2.83 -58.70
CA PRO A 163 32.94 3.54 -57.92
C PRO A 163 33.63 4.63 -58.75
N GLU A 164 33.88 4.39 -60.03
CA GLU A 164 34.52 5.34 -60.94
C GLU A 164 33.59 6.53 -61.26
N GLU A 165 32.30 6.26 -61.51
CA GLU A 165 31.29 7.32 -61.69
C GLU A 165 31.11 8.16 -60.43
N ARG A 166 31.09 7.53 -59.25
CA ARG A 166 31.01 8.25 -57.96
C ARG A 166 32.27 9.10 -57.72
N ALA A 167 33.46 8.58 -58.01
CA ALA A 167 34.70 9.33 -57.88
C ALA A 167 34.69 10.57 -58.79
N ALA A 168 34.24 10.42 -60.04
CA ALA A 168 34.07 11.52 -60.97
C ALA A 168 33.05 12.57 -60.46
N ALA A 169 31.92 12.11 -59.92
CA ALA A 169 30.88 12.98 -59.34
C ALA A 169 31.36 13.74 -58.09
N ILE A 170 32.11 13.10 -57.19
CA ILE A 170 32.72 13.74 -56.01
C ILE A 170 33.73 14.81 -56.45
N LEU A 171 34.53 14.50 -57.47
CA LEU A 171 35.50 15.43 -58.06
C LEU A 171 34.84 16.50 -58.97
N ARG A 172 33.52 16.42 -59.19
CA ARG A 172 32.73 17.28 -60.08
C ARG A 172 33.36 17.42 -61.47
N ARG A 173 33.83 16.30 -62.03
CA ARG A 173 34.55 16.22 -63.30
C ARG A 173 34.01 15.08 -64.15
N THR A 174 34.34 15.10 -65.44
CA THR A 174 34.11 13.93 -66.29
C THR A 174 34.97 12.75 -65.80
N PRO A 175 34.59 11.50 -66.05
CA PRO A 175 35.40 10.33 -65.64
C PRO A 175 36.86 10.41 -66.10
N TRP A 176 37.09 10.91 -67.32
CA TRP A 176 38.42 11.12 -67.86
C TRP A 176 39.20 12.20 -67.11
N ASP A 177 38.61 13.39 -66.92
CA ASP A 177 39.29 14.50 -66.21
C ASP A 177 39.54 14.16 -64.73
N ALA A 178 38.64 13.41 -64.12
CA ALA A 178 38.79 12.88 -62.77
C ALA A 178 39.97 11.91 -62.69
N GLY A 179 40.08 10.97 -63.65
CA GLY A 179 41.21 10.05 -63.76
C GLY A 179 42.54 10.77 -63.96
N VAL A 180 42.61 11.72 -64.91
CA VAL A 180 43.80 12.54 -65.15
C VAL A 180 44.21 13.31 -63.89
N ARG A 181 43.24 13.92 -63.19
CA ARG A 181 43.51 14.66 -61.95
C ARG A 181 44.01 13.75 -60.82
N LEU A 182 43.44 12.55 -60.68
CA LEU A 182 43.88 11.57 -59.68
C LEU A 182 45.30 11.09 -59.98
N MET A 183 45.61 10.76 -61.23
CA MET A 183 46.98 10.39 -61.63
C MET A 183 47.97 11.53 -61.35
N GLN A 184 47.61 12.78 -61.65
CA GLN A 184 48.45 13.95 -61.40
C GLN A 184 48.75 14.16 -59.91
N ILE A 185 47.76 13.95 -59.04
CA ILE A 185 47.91 14.09 -57.59
C ILE A 185 48.70 12.89 -57.01
N ALA A 186 48.42 11.67 -57.48
CA ALA A 186 49.03 10.45 -56.95
C ALA A 186 50.53 10.37 -57.27
N ASN A 187 50.92 10.66 -58.51
CA ASN A 187 52.33 10.70 -58.90
C ASN A 187 52.57 11.60 -60.14
N PRO A 188 53.03 12.84 -59.95
CA PRO A 188 53.24 13.76 -61.07
C PRO A 188 54.38 13.32 -62.00
N GLN A 189 55.38 12.58 -61.51
CA GLN A 189 56.47 12.08 -62.36
C GLN A 189 55.98 10.96 -63.28
N GLN A 190 55.18 10.04 -62.77
CA GLN A 190 54.62 8.95 -63.57
C GLN A 190 53.66 9.48 -64.65
N VAL A 191 52.88 10.52 -64.35
CA VAL A 191 52.04 11.17 -65.36
C VAL A 191 52.86 11.77 -66.50
N ARG A 192 54.01 12.37 -66.22
CA ARG A 192 54.91 12.89 -67.26
C ARG A 192 55.41 11.75 -68.16
N THR A 193 55.83 10.62 -67.59
CA THR A 193 56.27 9.47 -68.39
C THR A 193 55.17 8.92 -69.31
N VAL A 194 53.92 8.90 -68.84
CA VAL A 194 52.76 8.48 -69.65
C VAL A 194 52.46 9.51 -70.73
N ALA A 195 52.53 10.80 -70.42
CA ALA A 195 52.35 11.88 -71.39
C ALA A 195 53.44 11.85 -72.48
N ASP A 196 54.70 11.64 -72.10
CA ASP A 196 55.83 11.54 -73.03
C ASP A 196 55.67 10.31 -73.93
N ALA A 197 55.26 9.16 -73.39
CA ALA A 197 54.97 7.96 -74.16
C ALA A 197 53.78 8.16 -75.12
N ALA A 198 52.73 8.84 -74.68
CA ALA A 198 51.58 9.17 -75.53
C ALA A 198 51.97 10.13 -76.67
N GLN A 199 52.82 11.12 -76.37
CA GLN A 199 53.34 12.04 -77.38
C GLN A 199 54.21 11.30 -78.39
N LEU A 200 55.12 10.43 -77.95
CA LEU A 200 55.94 9.60 -78.83
C LEU A 200 55.08 8.70 -79.73
N ALA A 201 54.01 8.09 -79.19
CA ALA A 201 53.08 7.28 -79.96
C ALA A 201 52.31 8.12 -80.99
N LYS A 202 51.93 9.35 -80.63
CA LYS A 202 51.25 10.29 -81.52
C LYS A 202 52.15 10.76 -82.66
N ASP A 203 53.40 11.13 -82.35
CA ASP A 203 54.39 11.57 -83.34
C ASP A 203 54.77 10.45 -84.33
N ASN A 204 54.55 9.19 -83.95
CA ASN A 204 54.82 8.01 -84.75
C ASN A 204 53.54 7.26 -85.17
N ALA A 205 52.36 7.90 -85.13
CA ALA A 205 51.06 7.22 -85.27
C ALA A 205 50.94 6.39 -86.56
N ASP A 206 51.38 6.94 -87.69
CA ASP A 206 51.29 6.27 -89.00
C ASP A 206 52.21 5.03 -89.04
N VAL A 207 53.47 5.20 -88.64
CA VAL A 207 54.47 4.12 -88.61
C VAL A 207 54.04 3.00 -87.66
N LEU A 208 53.52 3.34 -86.49
CA LEU A 208 53.01 2.36 -85.51
C LEU A 208 51.78 1.62 -86.04
N THR A 209 50.90 2.30 -86.79
CA THR A 209 49.72 1.67 -87.39
C THR A 209 50.10 0.66 -88.45
N GLU A 210 51.02 1.00 -89.36
CA GLU A 210 51.53 0.06 -90.36
C GLU A 210 52.29 -1.11 -89.75
N CYS A 211 53.09 -0.82 -88.71
CA CYS A 211 53.76 -1.83 -87.92
C CYS A 211 52.79 -2.81 -87.26
N ARG A 212 51.71 -2.32 -86.65
CA ARG A 212 50.69 -3.17 -86.03
C ARG A 212 50.00 -4.07 -87.07
N LYS A 213 49.64 -3.51 -88.22
CA LYS A 213 49.08 -4.30 -89.34
C LYS A 213 50.02 -5.41 -89.81
N ARG A 214 51.32 -5.12 -89.94
CA ARG A 214 52.31 -6.14 -90.31
C ARG A 214 52.49 -7.21 -89.24
N ALA A 215 52.47 -6.82 -87.96
CA ALA A 215 52.52 -7.76 -86.84
C ALA A 215 51.32 -8.71 -86.84
N GLU A 216 50.11 -8.18 -87.09
CA GLU A 216 48.88 -8.96 -87.21
C GLU A 216 48.94 -9.92 -88.41
N GLN A 217 49.35 -9.44 -89.58
CA GLN A 217 49.48 -10.27 -90.79
C GLN A 217 50.49 -11.41 -90.66
N LEU A 218 51.61 -11.16 -89.97
CA LEU A 218 52.67 -12.15 -89.76
C LEU A 218 52.44 -12.99 -88.50
N SER A 219 51.46 -12.63 -87.66
CA SER A 219 51.21 -13.21 -86.33
C SER A 219 52.51 -13.35 -85.49
N ALA A 220 53.43 -12.40 -85.66
CA ALA A 220 54.77 -12.43 -85.10
C ALA A 220 55.24 -11.01 -84.75
N PRO A 221 56.11 -10.86 -83.73
CA PRO A 221 56.66 -9.56 -83.38
C PRO A 221 57.51 -9.00 -84.53
N VAL A 222 57.28 -7.73 -84.89
CA VAL A 222 57.99 -7.03 -85.96
C VAL A 222 58.87 -5.90 -85.39
N LYS A 223 60.02 -5.66 -86.02
CA LYS A 223 60.88 -4.52 -85.68
C LYS A 223 60.36 -3.26 -86.35
N CYS A 224 60.24 -2.19 -85.58
CA CYS A 224 59.72 -0.90 -86.03
C CYS A 224 60.67 0.22 -85.66
N SER A 225 61.05 1.02 -86.65
CA SER A 225 61.88 2.20 -86.45
C SER A 225 60.98 3.38 -86.10
N ILE A 226 61.06 3.84 -84.86
CA ILE A 226 60.37 5.04 -84.40
C ILE A 226 61.31 6.24 -84.46
N LYS A 227 60.74 7.42 -84.72
CA LYS A 227 61.43 8.70 -84.64
C LYS A 227 61.30 9.24 -83.22
N ILE A 228 62.44 9.54 -82.59
CA ILE A 228 62.50 10.17 -81.28
C ILE A 228 63.00 11.60 -81.49
N HIS A 229 62.16 12.58 -81.19
CA HIS A 229 62.55 13.99 -81.17
C HIS A 229 63.07 14.33 -79.77
N GLN A 230 64.20 15.02 -79.67
CA GLN A 230 64.68 15.49 -78.37
C GLN A 230 63.74 16.59 -77.86
N ALA A 231 63.26 16.45 -76.62
CA ALA A 231 62.50 17.50 -75.97
C ALA A 231 63.39 18.74 -75.83
N LYS A 232 62.95 19.87 -76.39
CA LYS A 232 63.61 21.17 -76.20
C LYS A 232 63.48 21.55 -74.73
N ILE A 233 64.60 21.61 -74.01
CA ILE A 233 64.66 22.09 -72.64
C ILE A 233 64.72 23.63 -72.73
N ASP A 234 63.57 24.30 -72.61
CA ASP A 234 63.48 25.73 -72.27
C ASP A 234 63.08 25.86 -70.80
#